data_AF-A0A9P5X8A4-F1
#
_entry.id   AF-A0A9P5X8A4-F1
#
_cell.length_a   1.000
_cell.length_b   1.000
_cell.length_c   1.000
_cell.angle_alpha   90.00
_cell.angle_beta   90.00
_cell.angle_gamma   90.00
#
_symmetry.space_group_name_H-M   'P 1'
#
loop_
_entity.id
_entity.type
_entity.pdbx_description
1 polymer ?
#
loop_
_entity_poly.entity_id
_entity_poly.type
_entity_poly.pdbx_seq_one_letter_code
_entity_poly.pdbx_strand_id
1 'polypeptide(L)'
;MSATINHEVFARYFNGVPVLSIPSITHPKIEDKQMQKWETLRQLYGNDLNHQSLTAVHHVASSKTVDYYLLSSLVAYVIEKHERAGILLFLPGINEIHQCVDAINSCLGTGVANVLPLHANLPIEEQNQVFNKTTKWKIIVATNTSITIDDIVYVIDSGKVKET
;
A
#
# COMPACT_ATOMS: atom_id res chain seq x y z
N MET A 1 13.94 10.63 11.82
CA MET A 1 14.28 9.60 10.82
C MET A 1 13.70 10.06 9.49
N SER A 2 14.51 10.16 8.43
CA SER A 2 14.02 10.57 7.10
C SER A 2 14.63 9.67 6.05
N ALA A 3 13.78 9.13 5.17
CA ALA A 3 14.17 8.13 4.18
C ALA A 3 14.69 8.73 2.86
N THR A 4 14.52 10.04 2.63
CA THR A 4 14.78 10.64 1.30
C THR A 4 15.24 12.10 1.34
N ILE A 5 15.54 12.67 2.51
CA ILE A 5 15.90 14.08 2.64
C ILE A 5 17.41 14.30 2.54
N ASN A 6 17.82 15.47 2.04
CA ASN A 6 19.21 15.89 2.05
C ASN A 6 19.68 16.06 3.52
N HIS A 7 20.30 15.01 4.06
CA HIS A 7 20.72 14.90 5.46
C HIS A 7 21.73 15.98 5.86
N GLU A 8 22.49 16.53 4.92
CA GLU A 8 23.46 17.61 5.16
C GLU A 8 22.77 18.90 5.62
N VAL A 9 21.60 19.21 5.09
CA VAL A 9 20.82 20.40 5.47
C VAL A 9 20.32 20.28 6.91
N PHE A 10 19.86 19.10 7.30
CA PHE A 10 19.38 18.82 8.65
C PHE A 10 20.51 18.87 9.68
N ALA A 11 21.66 18.26 9.36
CA ALA A 11 22.83 18.31 10.25
C ALA A 11 23.28 19.75 10.52
N ARG A 12 23.31 20.60 9.48
CA ARG A 12 23.67 22.02 9.63
C ARG A 12 22.67 22.81 10.49
N TYR A 13 21.37 22.56 10.34
CA TYR A 13 20.34 23.24 11.15
C TYR A 13 20.52 22.97 12.66
N PHE A 14 20.93 21.75 13.03
CA PHE A 14 21.17 21.36 14.41
C PHE A 14 22.65 21.49 14.84
N ASN A 15 23.38 22.49 14.32
CA ASN A 15 24.78 22.76 14.71
C ASN A 15 25.74 21.58 14.49
N GLY A 16 25.57 20.81 13.41
CA GLY A 16 26.50 19.76 13.02
C GLY A 16 26.40 18.48 13.85
N VAL A 17 25.20 18.13 14.34
CA VAL A 17 24.99 16.85 15.02
C VAL A 17 25.47 15.66 14.19
N PRO A 18 25.96 14.58 14.83
CA PRO A 18 26.38 13.36 14.13
C PRO A 18 25.28 12.77 13.25
N VAL A 19 25.62 12.37 12.02
CA VAL A 19 24.70 11.70 11.08
C VAL A 19 25.15 10.26 10.88
N LEU A 20 24.23 9.31 11.08
CA LEU A 20 24.41 7.90 10.74
C LEU A 20 23.72 7.63 9.40
N SER A 21 24.51 7.37 8.36
CA SER A 21 24.00 7.03 7.02
C SER A 21 23.96 5.51 6.85
N ILE A 22 22.78 4.99 6.48
CA ILE A 22 22.62 3.59 6.06
C ILE A 22 22.72 3.58 4.52
N PRO A 23 23.63 2.78 3.92
CA PRO A 23 23.79 2.76 2.48
C PRO A 23 22.52 2.28 1.77
N SER A 24 22.04 3.05 0.79
CA SER A 24 21.02 2.58 -0.16
C SER A 24 21.70 2.11 -1.44
N ILE A 25 21.30 0.95 -1.95
CA ILE A 25 21.77 0.41 -3.23
C ILE A 25 21.04 1.15 -4.34
N THR A 26 21.78 1.81 -5.24
CA THR A 26 21.25 2.41 -6.47
C THR A 26 21.63 1.54 -7.68
N HIS A 27 20.63 1.12 -8.46
CA HIS A 27 20.83 0.25 -9.62
C HIS A 27 21.17 1.03 -10.90
N PRO A 28 22.05 0.49 -11.76
CA PRO A 28 22.49 1.16 -12.99
C PRO A 28 21.41 1.09 -14.08
N LYS A 29 21.30 2.17 -14.88
CA LYS A 29 20.53 2.18 -16.14
C LYS A 29 21.37 1.53 -17.24
N ILE A 30 20.90 0.46 -17.88
CA ILE A 30 21.56 -0.10 -19.06
C ILE A 30 20.56 -0.49 -20.15
N GLU A 31 20.98 -0.26 -21.38
CA GLU A 31 20.32 -0.53 -22.66
C GLU A 31 20.71 -1.92 -23.20
N ASP A 32 19.79 -2.91 -23.09
CA ASP A 32 19.55 -4.01 -24.05
C ASP A 32 18.07 -4.43 -23.91
N LYS A 33 17.24 -4.01 -24.87
CA LYS A 33 15.82 -3.65 -24.61
C LYS A 33 14.83 -4.75 -24.19
N GLN A 34 15.17 -6.05 -24.23
CA GLN A 34 14.20 -7.12 -23.90
C GLN A 34 14.69 -8.16 -22.89
N MET A 35 15.88 -8.75 -23.04
CA MET A 35 16.39 -9.68 -22.02
C MET A 35 16.76 -8.96 -20.72
N GLN A 36 17.46 -7.82 -20.79
CA GLN A 36 17.70 -7.00 -19.59
C GLN A 36 16.39 -6.45 -19.02
N LYS A 37 15.37 -6.18 -19.84
CA LYS A 37 14.05 -5.80 -19.34
C LYS A 37 13.47 -6.91 -18.45
N TRP A 38 13.48 -8.17 -18.88
CA TRP A 38 12.94 -9.26 -18.06
C TRP A 38 13.77 -9.55 -16.81
N GLU A 39 15.09 -9.48 -16.90
CA GLU A 39 15.98 -9.62 -15.74
C GLU A 39 15.74 -8.48 -14.73
N THR A 40 15.60 -7.24 -15.21
CA THR A 40 15.27 -6.08 -14.39
C THR A 40 13.91 -6.25 -13.71
N LEU A 41 12.88 -6.67 -14.45
CA LEU A 41 11.54 -6.87 -13.88
C LEU A 41 11.52 -8.00 -12.84
N ARG A 42 12.29 -9.08 -13.06
CA ARG A 42 12.45 -10.16 -12.09
C ARG A 42 13.15 -9.70 -10.82
N GLN A 43 14.21 -8.90 -10.95
CA GLN A 43 14.88 -8.29 -9.81
C GLN A 43 13.95 -7.34 -9.03
N LEU A 44 13.07 -6.60 -9.73
CA LEU A 44 12.16 -5.65 -9.10
C LEU A 44 10.93 -6.29 -8.43
N TYR A 45 10.34 -7.32 -9.05
CA TYR A 45 9.03 -7.85 -8.63
C TYR A 45 9.03 -9.30 -8.17
N GLY A 46 10.10 -10.06 -8.45
CA GLY A 46 10.23 -11.45 -8.04
C GLY A 46 10.73 -12.35 -9.17
N ASN A 47 11.68 -13.23 -8.83
CA ASN A 47 12.32 -14.13 -9.78
C ASN A 47 11.42 -15.27 -10.26
N ASP A 48 10.42 -15.64 -9.46
CA ASP A 48 9.53 -16.78 -9.73
C ASP A 48 8.32 -16.43 -10.61
N LEU A 49 8.18 -15.16 -11.01
CA LEU A 49 7.07 -14.71 -11.86
C LEU A 49 7.33 -15.02 -13.34
N ASN A 50 6.29 -15.51 -14.02
CA ASN A 50 6.32 -15.68 -15.48
C ASN A 50 6.24 -14.33 -16.22
N HIS A 51 6.52 -14.32 -17.53
CA HIS A 51 6.55 -13.08 -18.32
C HIS A 51 5.21 -12.32 -18.37
N GLN A 52 4.09 -13.03 -18.34
CA GLN A 52 2.76 -12.42 -18.33
C GLN A 52 2.50 -11.70 -17.00
N SER A 53 2.78 -12.38 -15.89
CA SER A 53 2.67 -11.81 -14.53
C SER A 53 3.59 -10.61 -14.34
N LEU A 54 4.86 -10.69 -14.77
CA LEU A 54 5.81 -9.58 -14.71
C LEU A 54 5.31 -8.36 -15.49
N THR A 55 4.71 -8.59 -16.67
CA THR A 55 4.13 -7.50 -17.49
C THR A 55 2.95 -6.85 -16.79
N ALA A 56 2.04 -7.66 -16.24
CA ALA A 56 0.87 -7.16 -15.52
C ALA A 56 1.27 -6.35 -14.28
N VAL A 57 2.18 -6.89 -13.45
CA VAL A 57 2.69 -6.21 -12.25
C VAL A 57 3.39 -4.90 -12.63
N HIS A 58 4.25 -4.92 -13.66
CA HIS A 58 4.89 -3.70 -14.14
C HIS A 58 3.87 -2.65 -14.59
N HIS A 59 2.83 -3.06 -15.33
CA HIS A 59 1.79 -2.13 -15.78
C HIS A 59 1.06 -1.48 -14.60
N VAL A 60 0.64 -2.28 -13.60
CA VAL A 60 0.00 -1.80 -12.38
C VAL A 60 0.92 -0.86 -11.59
N ALA A 61 2.19 -1.25 -11.40
CA ALA A 61 3.17 -0.45 -10.68
C ALA A 61 3.46 0.89 -11.40
N SER A 62 3.54 0.88 -12.72
CA SER A 62 3.78 2.07 -13.55
C SER A 62 2.55 2.98 -13.74
N SER A 63 1.35 2.49 -13.41
CA SER A 63 0.12 3.29 -13.53
C SER A 63 0.15 4.50 -12.61
N LYS A 64 -0.47 5.61 -13.04
CA LYS A 64 -0.68 6.78 -12.16
C LYS A 64 -1.99 6.69 -11.36
N THR A 65 -2.90 5.82 -11.80
CA THR A 65 -4.23 5.67 -11.19
C THR A 65 -4.27 4.43 -10.31
N VAL A 66 -5.16 4.46 -9.32
CA VAL A 66 -5.49 3.30 -8.51
C VAL A 66 -6.48 2.43 -9.28
N ASP A 67 -6.23 1.13 -9.35
CA ASP A 67 -7.15 0.15 -9.93
C ASP A 67 -8.01 -0.46 -8.82
N TYR A 68 -9.22 0.08 -8.63
CA TYR A 68 -10.12 -0.37 -7.56
C TYR A 68 -10.68 -1.77 -7.81
N TYR A 69 -10.76 -2.22 -9.08
CA TYR A 69 -11.20 -3.57 -9.40
C TYR A 69 -10.15 -4.59 -9.00
N LEU A 70 -8.87 -4.29 -9.24
CA LEU A 70 -7.76 -5.11 -8.78
C LEU A 70 -7.73 -5.19 -7.25
N LEU A 71 -7.88 -4.04 -6.56
CA LEU A 71 -7.87 -4.01 -5.10
C LEU A 71 -9.04 -4.80 -4.48
N SER A 72 -10.26 -4.63 -4.99
CA SER A 72 -11.41 -5.37 -4.50
C SER A 72 -11.31 -6.86 -4.80
N SER A 73 -10.79 -7.24 -5.98
CA SER A 73 -10.53 -8.64 -6.33
C SER A 73 -9.46 -9.27 -5.44
N LEU A 74 -8.40 -8.53 -5.09
CA LEU A 74 -7.36 -8.99 -4.18
C LEU A 74 -7.91 -9.21 -2.76
N VAL A 75 -8.74 -8.29 -2.28
CA VAL A 75 -9.46 -8.45 -1.01
C VAL A 75 -10.35 -9.70 -1.02
N ALA A 76 -11.15 -9.88 -2.07
CA ALA A 76 -11.99 -11.07 -2.22
C ALA A 76 -11.18 -12.36 -2.24
N TYR A 77 -10.05 -12.36 -2.95
CA TYR A 77 -9.11 -13.48 -2.96
C TYR A 77 -8.57 -13.81 -1.56
N VAL A 78 -8.15 -12.79 -0.79
CA VAL A 78 -7.65 -13.00 0.57
C VAL A 78 -8.73 -13.63 1.45
N ILE A 79 -9.97 -13.14 1.34
CA ILE A 79 -11.12 -13.65 2.09
C ILE A 79 -11.44 -15.11 1.74
N GLU A 80 -11.36 -15.47 0.45
CA GLU A 80 -11.67 -16.82 -0.02
C GLU A 80 -10.59 -17.84 0.36
N LYS A 81 -9.32 -17.44 0.34
CA LYS A 81 -8.18 -18.37 0.47
C LYS A 81 -7.60 -18.50 1.87
N HIS A 82 -7.96 -17.60 2.78
CA HIS A 82 -7.34 -17.57 4.11
C HIS A 82 -8.35 -17.49 5.25
N GLU A 83 -7.84 -17.75 6.46
CA GLU A 83 -8.61 -17.59 7.69
C GLU A 83 -8.88 -16.11 7.99
N ARG A 84 -10.03 -15.88 8.64
CA ARG A 84 -10.53 -14.54 8.96
C ARG A 84 -9.55 -13.77 9.85
N ALA A 85 -9.11 -12.62 9.34
CA ALA A 85 -8.32 -11.64 10.08
C ALA A 85 -8.60 -10.21 9.58
N GLY A 86 -7.92 -9.22 10.15
CA GLY A 86 -7.99 -7.84 9.67
C GLY A 86 -7.12 -7.61 8.43
N ILE A 87 -7.63 -6.79 7.52
CA ILE A 87 -6.96 -6.29 6.32
C ILE A 87 -6.79 -4.78 6.46
N LEU A 88 -5.56 -4.28 6.25
CA LEU A 88 -5.26 -2.86 6.18
C LEU A 88 -4.81 -2.51 4.76
N LEU A 89 -5.49 -1.55 4.12
CA LEU A 89 -5.23 -1.13 2.76
C LEU A 89 -4.78 0.33 2.73
N PHE A 90 -3.64 0.62 2.12
CA PHE A 90 -3.10 1.99 2.02
C PHE A 90 -3.33 2.63 0.65
N LEU A 91 -3.92 3.84 0.67
CA LEU A 91 -4.24 4.65 -0.49
C LEU A 91 -3.70 6.09 -0.37
N PRO A 92 -3.46 6.77 -1.51
CA PRO A 92 -2.80 8.07 -1.52
C PRO A 92 -3.68 9.22 -1.01
N GLY A 93 -5.00 9.04 -0.91
CA GLY A 93 -5.91 10.14 -0.57
C GLY A 93 -7.34 9.71 -0.23
N ILE A 94 -8.10 10.68 0.29
CA ILE A 94 -9.48 10.50 0.76
C ILE A 94 -10.41 10.06 -0.38
N ASN A 95 -10.25 10.63 -1.57
CA ASN A 95 -11.07 10.28 -2.73
C ASN A 95 -10.86 8.82 -3.16
N GLU A 96 -9.61 8.35 -3.09
CA GLU A 96 -9.26 6.96 -3.40
C GLU A 96 -9.80 6.02 -2.30
N ILE A 97 -9.76 6.43 -1.03
CA ILE A 97 -10.37 5.70 0.08
C ILE A 97 -11.85 5.44 -0.19
N HIS A 98 -12.63 6.49 -0.48
CA HIS A 98 -14.07 6.31 -0.70
C HIS A 98 -14.37 5.40 -1.90
N GLN A 99 -13.70 5.61 -3.03
CA GLN A 99 -13.88 4.76 -4.21
C GLN A 99 -13.51 3.29 -3.95
N CYS A 100 -12.45 3.05 -3.18
CA CYS A 100 -12.05 1.70 -2.83
C CYS A 100 -13.04 1.03 -1.86
N VAL A 101 -13.55 1.77 -0.86
CA VAL A 101 -14.60 1.29 0.04
C VAL A 101 -15.84 0.87 -0.75
N ASP A 102 -16.30 1.70 -1.69
CA ASP A 102 -17.46 1.40 -2.53
C ASP A 102 -17.23 0.18 -3.44
N ALA A 103 -16.03 0.07 -4.03
CA ALA A 103 -15.66 -1.06 -4.87
C ALA A 103 -15.60 -2.38 -4.08
N ILE A 104 -15.05 -2.37 -2.86
CA ILE A 104 -14.99 -3.54 -1.99
C ILE A 104 -16.39 -3.95 -1.57
N ASN A 105 -17.23 -3.01 -1.12
CA ASN A 105 -18.60 -3.31 -0.71
C ASN A 105 -19.43 -3.89 -1.86
N SER A 106 -19.26 -3.35 -3.07
CA SER A 106 -19.93 -3.85 -4.27
C SER A 106 -19.45 -5.25 -4.67
N CYS A 107 -18.17 -5.55 -4.45
CA CYS A 107 -17.56 -6.85 -4.77
C CYS A 107 -17.97 -7.95 -3.76
N LEU A 108 -17.94 -7.66 -2.46
CA LEU A 108 -18.20 -8.65 -1.40
C LEU A 108 -19.68 -8.83 -1.08
N GLY A 109 -20.52 -7.81 -1.34
CA GLY A 109 -21.90 -7.78 -0.90
C GLY A 109 -22.04 -7.51 0.61
N THR A 110 -23.28 -7.50 1.08
CA THR A 110 -23.60 -7.15 2.47
C THR A 110 -23.33 -8.31 3.43
N GLY A 111 -22.83 -8.01 4.62
CA GLY A 111 -22.71 -8.98 5.71
C GLY A 111 -21.36 -9.72 5.80
N VAL A 112 -20.51 -9.67 4.78
CA VAL A 112 -19.20 -10.35 4.75
C VAL A 112 -18.15 -9.63 5.60
N ALA A 113 -18.03 -8.32 5.42
CA ALA A 113 -16.99 -7.50 6.02
C ALA A 113 -17.54 -6.18 6.58
N ASN A 114 -16.83 -5.61 7.55
CA ASN A 114 -16.91 -4.21 7.92
C ASN A 114 -15.79 -3.48 7.19
N VAL A 115 -16.14 -2.67 6.19
CA VAL A 115 -15.19 -1.86 5.42
C VAL A 115 -15.20 -0.44 5.99
N LEU A 116 -14.08 -0.02 6.59
CA LEU A 116 -13.97 1.21 7.37
C LEU A 116 -12.97 2.17 6.70
N PRO A 117 -13.38 3.40 6.32
CA PRO A 117 -12.43 4.43 5.92
C PRO A 117 -11.65 4.93 7.13
N LEU A 118 -10.38 5.31 6.93
CA LEU A 118 -9.56 5.94 7.96
C LEU A 118 -8.68 7.04 7.38
N HIS A 119 -8.95 8.29 7.76
CA HIS A 119 -8.12 9.43 7.40
C HIS A 119 -8.23 10.54 8.45
N ALA A 120 -7.24 11.44 8.48
CA ALA A 120 -7.13 12.49 9.51
C ALA A 120 -8.36 13.41 9.61
N ASN A 121 -9.11 13.60 8.53
CA ASN A 121 -10.30 14.45 8.51
C ASN A 121 -11.58 13.80 9.07
N LEU A 122 -11.55 12.52 9.48
CA LEU A 122 -12.72 11.88 10.09
C LEU A 122 -12.93 12.39 11.52
N PRO A 123 -14.18 12.48 12.00
CA PRO A 123 -14.47 12.65 13.43
C PRO A 123 -13.77 11.59 14.28
N ILE A 124 -13.41 11.93 15.51
CA ILE A 124 -12.67 11.02 16.40
C ILE A 124 -13.49 9.76 16.71
N GLU A 125 -14.81 9.89 16.80
CA GLU A 125 -15.73 8.78 17.00
C GLU A 125 -15.68 7.78 15.83
N GLU A 126 -15.54 8.27 14.60
CA GLU A 126 -15.42 7.44 13.40
C GLU A 126 -14.03 6.80 13.29
N GLN A 127 -12.96 7.55 13.58
CA GLN A 127 -11.61 7.00 13.62
C GLN A 127 -11.50 5.85 14.63
N ASN A 128 -12.17 5.99 15.79
CA ASN A 128 -12.14 4.97 16.83
C ASN A 128 -12.88 3.67 16.46
N GLN A 129 -13.73 3.67 15.42
CA GLN A 129 -14.46 2.47 15.01
C GLN A 129 -13.52 1.34 14.55
N VAL A 130 -12.32 1.68 14.07
CA VAL A 130 -11.34 0.69 13.61
C VAL A 130 -10.83 -0.22 14.73
N PHE A 131 -10.89 0.24 15.98
CA PHE A 131 -10.49 -0.52 17.15
C PHE A 131 -11.59 -1.46 17.68
N ASN A 132 -12.82 -1.30 17.21
CA ASN A 132 -13.92 -2.15 17.65
C ASN A 132 -13.71 -3.60 17.20
N LYS A 133 -14.04 -4.54 18.09
CA LYS A 133 -14.05 -5.97 17.75
C LYS A 133 -15.23 -6.28 16.83
N THR A 134 -15.03 -7.23 15.92
CA THR A 134 -16.08 -7.68 15.00
C THR A 134 -16.00 -9.19 14.76
N THR A 135 -17.15 -9.81 14.50
CA THR A 135 -17.27 -11.21 14.08
C THR A 135 -17.14 -11.38 12.56
N LYS A 136 -17.20 -10.27 11.80
CA LYS A 136 -17.00 -10.22 10.34
C LYS A 136 -15.52 -10.02 10.00
N TRP A 137 -15.18 -10.01 8.71
CA TRP A 137 -13.88 -9.49 8.28
C TRP A 137 -13.79 -8.00 8.63
N LYS A 138 -12.61 -7.55 9.08
CA LYS A 138 -12.33 -6.11 9.31
C LYS A 138 -11.43 -5.64 8.19
N ILE A 139 -11.89 -4.65 7.42
CA ILE A 139 -11.13 -4.10 6.29
C ILE A 139 -11.03 -2.61 6.52
N ILE A 140 -9.82 -2.12 6.67
CA ILE A 140 -9.55 -0.70 6.92
C ILE A 140 -8.88 -0.14 5.68
N VAL A 141 -9.44 0.93 5.13
CA VAL A 141 -8.90 1.62 3.96
C VAL A 141 -8.41 2.97 4.44
N ALA A 142 -7.08 3.13 4.48
CA ALA A 142 -6.42 4.24 5.17
C ALA A 142 -5.47 5.03 4.27
N THR A 143 -5.18 6.27 4.65
CA THR A 143 -3.96 6.95 4.19
C THR A 143 -2.77 6.51 5.04
N ASN A 144 -1.54 6.67 4.53
CA ASN A 144 -0.30 6.38 5.27
C ASN A 144 -0.29 7.14 6.61
N THR A 145 -0.70 6.47 7.66
CA THR A 145 -0.87 7.00 9.01
C THR A 145 -0.22 6.03 9.99
N SER A 146 0.41 6.56 11.03
CA SER A 146 1.03 5.75 12.08
C SER A 146 -0.05 5.28 13.06
N ILE A 147 -0.84 4.29 12.66
CA ILE A 147 -1.84 3.62 13.52
C ILE A 147 -1.46 2.16 13.71
N THR A 148 -1.62 1.65 14.93
CA THR A 148 -1.43 0.23 15.26
C THR A 148 -2.78 -0.37 15.59
N ILE A 149 -3.14 -1.45 14.89
CA ILE A 149 -4.43 -2.11 15.04
C ILE A 149 -4.16 -3.60 15.21
N ASP A 150 -4.46 -4.12 16.40
CA ASP A 150 -3.95 -5.40 16.89
C ASP A 150 -4.37 -6.61 16.04
N ASP A 151 -5.51 -6.54 15.35
CA ASP A 151 -6.09 -7.66 14.60
C ASP A 151 -5.79 -7.64 13.10
N ILE A 152 -4.87 -6.79 12.63
CA ILE A 152 -4.42 -6.75 11.24
C ILE A 152 -3.37 -7.84 10.98
N VAL A 153 -3.66 -8.71 10.02
CA VAL A 153 -2.74 -9.77 9.55
C VAL A 153 -2.33 -9.54 8.10
N TYR A 154 -3.21 -8.95 7.29
CA TYR A 154 -2.94 -8.68 5.89
C TYR A 154 -2.78 -7.18 5.64
N VAL A 155 -1.74 -6.80 4.89
CA VAL A 155 -1.51 -5.42 4.46
C VAL A 155 -1.48 -5.38 2.94
N ILE A 156 -2.27 -4.49 2.35
CA ILE A 156 -2.30 -4.23 0.91
C ILE A 156 -1.88 -2.79 0.69
N ASP A 157 -0.70 -2.58 0.12
CA ASP A 157 -0.22 -1.25 -0.26
C ASP A 157 -0.44 -1.04 -1.75
N SER A 158 -1.13 0.05 -2.12
CA SER A 158 -1.30 0.43 -3.52
C SER A 158 0.00 0.92 -4.18
N GLY A 159 1.01 1.25 -3.38
CA GLY A 159 2.29 1.79 -3.83
C GLY A 159 2.15 3.16 -4.50
N LYS A 160 1.00 3.83 -4.35
CA LYS A 160 0.74 5.16 -4.90
C LYS A 160 0.89 6.19 -3.79
N VAL A 161 1.60 7.27 -4.09
CA VAL A 161 1.73 8.43 -3.21
C VAL A 161 1.27 9.64 -4.01
N LYS A 162 0.48 10.51 -3.36
CA LYS A 162 0.09 11.78 -3.96
C LYS A 162 1.32 12.70 -3.94
N GLU A 163 1.93 12.94 -5.09
CA GLU A 163 2.94 13.99 -5.23
C GLU A 163 2.21 15.34 -5.24
N THR A 164 2.52 16.20 -4.27
CA THR A 164 2.09 17.61 -4.20
C THR A 164 3.06 18.50 -4.95
#